data_AF-A0A077ZG51-F1
#
_entry.id   AF-A0A077ZG51-F1
#
_cell.length_a   1.000
_cell.length_b   1.000
_cell.length_c   1.000
_cell.angle_alpha   90.00
_cell.angle_beta   90.00
_cell.angle_gamma   90.00
#
_symmetry.space_group_name_H-M   'P 1'
#
loop_
_entity.id
_entity.type
_entity.pdbx_description
1 polymer ?
#
loop_
_entity_poly.entity_id
_entity_poly.type
_entity_poly.pdbx_seq_one_letter_code
_entity_poly.pdbx_strand_id
1 'polypeptide(L)'
;MLPGYLAKEGTHVHRCLWDSGHEECPKRLTVTINHCTKLGLLSRMKQLGIMPCTEDVLALFHSTNFVRKIALTERMSREELERFCDGYDSVYLRRESYQCALNACRAVVEATKTVITGKCAGCVALVKPRNHHAMKSESNGFCIFNNVGVAASYSLKHLGVKKILIIDWDVYYGQGVQHVFYNNSNVLCVSIHRHQQGTFWPYMREAEWNRTGSFEGEGFNVNLDDKDYLAVFRHIIVPIALEFQPDLVFVSAGFDAAVGCPLGNMRVSPQAFGYFMKMLMPIAGSRLVVALEGGYSVDSLKWSVRCVIRALLHDPLFQLSDINVPVTPSVVNAIHLVATALRIQWNCMSAFVGTITKCLLTMESRPFYVTVPKFIGGPDMAEEEGVSETPSSSNVAQMRSAISYLMAQTSKWQAEPRRPVLFEIVNEGSEKPLSASTFCSLSLKEELRSKILCTLTE
;
A
#
# COMPACT_ATOMS: atom_id res chain seq x y z
N MET A 1 -13.49 -17.06 -6.93
CA MET A 1 -13.53 -17.31 -5.47
C MET A 1 -13.71 -15.96 -4.77
N LEU A 2 -14.57 -15.86 -3.76
CA LEU A 2 -14.84 -14.57 -3.10
C LEU A 2 -13.64 -14.10 -2.26
N PRO A 3 -13.35 -12.80 -2.18
CA PRO A 3 -12.43 -12.26 -1.20
C PRO A 3 -13.02 -12.35 0.20
N GLY A 4 -12.15 -12.50 1.21
CA GLY A 4 -12.55 -12.57 2.61
C GLY A 4 -12.30 -11.25 3.36
N TYR A 5 -12.94 -11.07 4.51
CA TYR A 5 -12.57 -10.00 5.44
C TYR A 5 -12.65 -10.45 6.90
N LEU A 6 -11.86 -9.80 7.75
CA LEU A 6 -11.90 -9.94 9.21
C LEU A 6 -12.07 -8.58 9.84
N ALA A 7 -13.01 -8.50 10.77
CA ALA A 7 -13.21 -7.35 11.64
C ALA A 7 -13.67 -7.88 13.00
N LYS A 8 -13.08 -7.40 14.09
CA LYS A 8 -13.50 -7.74 15.45
C LYS A 8 -14.35 -6.61 16.03
N GLU A 9 -15.52 -6.95 16.53
CA GLU A 9 -16.32 -6.04 17.35
C GLU A 9 -15.60 -5.74 18.68
N GLY A 10 -15.97 -4.64 19.34
CA GLY A 10 -15.38 -4.29 20.63
C GLY A 10 -13.99 -3.64 20.57
N THR A 11 -13.36 -3.52 19.40
CA THR A 11 -12.06 -2.83 19.22
C THR A 11 -12.08 -1.34 19.60
N HIS A 12 -13.28 -0.74 19.71
CA HIS A 12 -13.49 0.63 20.14
C HIS A 12 -13.03 0.91 21.58
N VAL A 13 -12.82 -0.15 22.36
CA VAL A 13 -12.28 -0.03 23.71
C VAL A 13 -10.85 0.53 23.64
N HIS A 14 -10.00 0.15 22.69
CA HIS A 14 -8.64 0.65 22.59
C HIS A 14 -8.60 2.12 22.12
N ARG A 15 -8.31 3.04 23.06
CA ARG A 15 -8.21 4.50 22.87
C ARG A 15 -7.23 5.10 23.89
N CYS A 16 -6.67 6.27 23.60
CA CYS A 16 -5.83 7.00 24.55
C CYS A 16 -6.69 7.52 25.72
N LEU A 17 -6.19 7.35 26.96
CA LEU A 17 -6.92 7.77 28.17
C LEU A 17 -6.59 9.18 28.63
N TRP A 18 -5.45 9.71 28.20
CA TRP A 18 -4.93 11.02 28.59
C TRP A 18 -4.93 12.05 27.44
N ASP A 19 -5.21 11.61 26.21
CA ASP A 19 -5.46 12.50 25.07
C ASP A 19 -6.75 12.08 24.35
N SER A 20 -7.81 12.88 24.52
CA SER A 20 -9.11 12.64 23.90
C SER A 20 -9.17 13.02 22.41
N GLY A 21 -8.22 13.85 21.95
CA GLY A 21 -8.10 14.32 20.57
C GLY A 21 -7.18 13.45 19.70
N HIS A 22 -6.53 12.46 20.30
CA HIS A 22 -5.53 11.60 19.66
C HIS A 22 -6.00 11.04 18.31
N GLU A 23 -5.17 11.19 17.28
CA GLU A 23 -5.50 10.87 15.88
C GLU A 23 -5.83 9.38 15.71
N GLU A 24 -5.09 8.52 16.41
CA GLU A 24 -5.29 7.07 16.45
C GLU A 24 -6.51 6.63 17.28
N CYS A 25 -7.70 7.06 16.88
CA CYS A 25 -8.93 6.87 17.63
C CYS A 25 -9.81 5.69 17.13
N PRO A 26 -10.77 5.21 17.96
CA PRO A 26 -11.76 4.20 17.55
C PRO A 26 -12.55 4.51 16.27
N LYS A 27 -12.83 5.80 16.01
CA LYS A 27 -13.64 6.25 14.87
C LYS A 27 -13.06 5.80 13.54
N ARG A 28 -11.72 5.70 13.43
CA ARG A 28 -11.01 5.20 12.23
C ARG A 28 -11.60 3.89 11.72
N LEU A 29 -11.75 2.91 12.61
CA LEU A 29 -12.22 1.58 12.25
C LEU A 29 -13.76 1.52 12.19
N THR A 30 -14.46 2.07 13.18
CA THR A 30 -15.93 2.00 13.26
C THR A 30 -16.61 2.69 12.08
N VAL A 31 -16.17 3.89 11.70
CA VAL A 31 -16.77 4.64 10.57
C VAL A 31 -16.47 3.93 9.25
N THR A 32 -15.27 3.38 9.09
CA THR A 32 -14.84 2.66 7.89
C THR A 32 -15.64 1.39 7.66
N ILE A 33 -15.80 0.55 8.69
CA ILE A 33 -16.62 -0.66 8.62
C ILE A 33 -18.06 -0.29 8.29
N ASN A 34 -18.65 0.66 9.04
CA ASN A 34 -20.04 1.08 8.82
C ASN A 34 -20.26 1.64 7.40
N HIS A 35 -19.28 2.37 6.86
CA HIS A 35 -19.35 2.88 5.49
C HIS A 35 -19.35 1.74 4.47
N CYS A 36 -18.43 0.78 4.59
CA CYS A 36 -18.36 -0.37 3.68
C CYS A 36 -19.59 -1.28 3.79
N THR A 37 -20.16 -1.46 4.99
CA THR A 37 -21.42 -2.17 5.22
C THR A 37 -22.59 -1.46 4.54
N LYS A 38 -22.74 -0.14 4.72
CA LYS A 38 -23.83 0.64 4.11
C LYS A 38 -23.79 0.62 2.57
N LEU A 39 -22.60 0.50 1.99
CA LEU A 39 -22.41 0.35 0.55
C LEU A 39 -22.63 -1.08 0.04
N GLY A 40 -22.96 -2.04 0.91
CA GLY A 40 -23.15 -3.45 0.54
C GLY A 40 -21.86 -4.16 0.10
N LEU A 41 -20.69 -3.61 0.43
CA LEU A 41 -19.41 -4.20 0.02
C LEU A 41 -19.06 -5.41 0.90
N LEU A 42 -19.18 -5.28 2.23
CA LEU A 42 -18.83 -6.37 3.15
C LEU A 42 -19.76 -7.57 3.02
N SER A 43 -21.02 -7.37 2.63
CA SER A 43 -21.97 -8.46 2.34
C SER A 43 -21.62 -9.27 1.09
N ARG A 44 -20.76 -8.75 0.22
CA ARG A 44 -20.24 -9.45 -0.97
C ARG A 44 -18.91 -10.16 -0.71
N MET A 45 -18.37 -10.03 0.50
CA MET A 45 -17.13 -10.68 0.94
C MET A 45 -17.45 -11.78 1.96
N LYS A 46 -16.56 -12.76 2.07
CA LYS A 46 -16.67 -13.80 3.10
C LYS A 46 -16.19 -13.27 4.45
N GLN A 47 -17.08 -13.10 5.42
CA GLN A 47 -16.69 -12.80 6.79
C GLN A 47 -16.00 -14.01 7.42
N LEU A 48 -14.80 -13.81 7.97
CA LEU A 48 -14.02 -14.86 8.61
C LEU A 48 -13.95 -14.64 10.12
N GLY A 49 -13.94 -15.75 10.87
CA GLY A 49 -13.79 -15.73 12.33
C GLY A 49 -12.36 -15.46 12.78
N ILE A 50 -12.21 -14.86 13.96
CA ILE A 50 -10.90 -14.63 14.60
C ILE A 50 -10.77 -15.62 15.75
N MET A 51 -9.81 -16.54 15.64
CA MET A 51 -9.47 -17.48 16.71
C MET A 51 -8.77 -16.75 17.88
N PRO A 52 -8.64 -17.36 19.07
CA PRO A 52 -7.74 -16.84 20.10
C PRO A 52 -6.28 -16.84 19.65
N CYS A 53 -5.53 -15.78 19.99
CA CYS A 53 -4.09 -15.70 19.75
C CYS A 53 -3.32 -16.22 20.96
N THR A 54 -2.26 -17.00 20.75
CA THR A 54 -1.40 -17.49 21.82
C THR A 54 -0.07 -16.74 21.84
N GLU A 55 0.60 -16.69 22.99
CA GLU A 55 1.93 -16.08 23.12
C GLU A 55 2.93 -16.66 22.12
N ASP A 56 2.88 -17.98 21.87
CA ASP A 56 3.78 -18.65 20.92
C ASP A 56 3.64 -18.13 19.49
N VAL A 57 2.44 -17.70 19.08
CA VAL A 57 2.21 -17.10 17.76
C VAL A 57 2.88 -15.72 17.70
N LEU A 58 2.72 -14.90 18.74
CA LEU A 58 3.38 -13.59 18.81
C LEU A 58 4.91 -13.73 18.89
N ALA A 59 5.40 -14.75 19.58
CA ALA A 59 6.82 -15.05 19.77
C ALA A 59 7.53 -15.49 18.47
N LEU A 60 6.80 -15.70 17.37
CA LEU A 60 7.40 -15.91 16.04
C LEU A 60 8.04 -14.65 15.46
N PHE A 61 7.71 -13.47 16.00
CA PHE A 61 8.27 -12.19 15.57
C PHE A 61 8.85 -11.41 16.76
N HIS A 62 8.13 -11.39 17.88
CA HIS A 62 8.52 -10.67 19.08
C HIS A 62 9.32 -11.55 20.05
N SER A 63 10.10 -10.93 20.94
CA SER A 63 10.70 -11.65 22.05
C SER A 63 9.61 -12.05 23.06
N THR A 64 9.72 -13.26 23.61
CA THR A 64 8.79 -13.75 24.64
C THR A 64 8.73 -12.82 25.85
N ASN A 65 9.86 -12.22 26.24
CA ASN A 65 9.91 -11.25 27.33
C ASN A 65 9.05 -10.01 27.02
N PHE A 66 9.15 -9.47 25.81
CA PHE A 66 8.35 -8.33 25.40
C PHE A 66 6.85 -8.65 25.37
N VAL A 67 6.46 -9.81 24.83
CA VAL A 67 5.05 -10.26 24.82
C VAL A 67 4.48 -10.30 26.24
N ARG A 68 5.23 -10.90 27.19
CA ARG A 68 4.83 -10.96 28.61
C ARG A 68 4.80 -9.58 29.26
N LYS A 69 5.76 -8.71 28.95
CA LYS A 69 5.79 -7.32 29.44
C LYS A 69 4.52 -6.56 29.04
N ILE A 70 4.08 -6.68 27.78
CA ILE A 70 2.83 -6.08 27.32
C ILE A 70 1.61 -6.75 27.98
N ALA A 71 1.61 -8.08 28.17
CA ALA A 71 0.51 -8.77 28.84
C ALA A 71 0.25 -8.28 30.27
N LEU A 72 1.30 -7.87 31.00
CA LEU A 72 1.16 -7.32 32.35
C LEU A 72 0.39 -5.98 32.39
N THR A 73 0.30 -5.25 31.28
CA THR A 73 -0.39 -3.95 31.19
C THR A 73 -1.90 -4.05 31.41
N GLU A 74 -2.49 -5.24 31.25
CA GLU A 74 -3.91 -5.47 31.53
C GLU A 74 -4.29 -5.21 33.00
N ARG A 75 -3.30 -5.31 33.91
CA ARG A 75 -3.48 -5.17 35.36
C ARG A 75 -3.11 -3.80 35.89
N MET A 76 -2.52 -2.94 35.06
CA MET A 76 -2.03 -1.63 35.46
C MET A 76 -3.17 -0.62 35.66
N SER A 77 -3.01 0.28 36.62
CA SER A 77 -3.78 1.52 36.77
C SER A 77 -3.48 2.50 35.61
N ARG A 78 -4.24 3.58 35.51
CA ARG A 78 -4.03 4.60 34.47
C ARG A 78 -2.64 5.21 34.59
N GLU A 79 -2.22 5.54 35.81
CA GLU A 79 -0.95 6.21 36.12
C GLU A 79 0.24 5.27 35.89
N GLU A 80 0.06 3.97 36.10
CA GLU A 80 1.07 2.97 35.72
C GLU A 80 1.16 2.78 34.21
N LEU A 81 0.04 2.80 33.49
CA LEU A 81 0.01 2.70 32.03
C LEU A 81 0.67 3.91 31.37
N GLU A 82 0.39 5.12 31.85
CA GLU A 82 1.00 6.36 31.33
C GLU A 82 2.52 6.31 31.51
N ARG A 83 3.02 6.05 32.73
CA ARG A 83 4.45 5.86 33.00
C ARG A 83 5.10 4.73 32.21
N PHE A 84 4.36 3.65 31.95
CA PHE A 84 4.84 2.55 31.12
C PHE A 84 5.00 3.00 29.66
N CYS A 85 4.03 3.77 29.14
CA CYS A 85 4.03 4.29 27.78
C CYS A 85 5.12 5.35 27.55
N ASP A 86 5.46 6.16 28.56
CA ASP A 86 6.57 7.12 28.50
C ASP A 86 7.93 6.47 28.19
N GLY A 87 8.05 5.16 28.43
CA GLY A 87 9.24 4.38 28.06
C GLY A 87 9.32 3.98 26.58
N TYR A 88 8.36 4.39 25.76
CA TYR A 88 8.26 4.06 24.33
C TYR A 88 8.00 5.34 23.50
N ASP A 89 8.40 5.32 22.23
CA ASP A 89 8.15 6.45 21.34
C ASP A 89 6.75 6.40 20.73
N SER A 90 5.93 7.41 21.06
CA SER A 90 4.60 7.63 20.48
C SER A 90 3.65 6.43 20.67
N VAL A 91 3.52 5.91 21.89
CA VAL A 91 2.64 4.78 22.21
C VAL A 91 1.66 5.17 23.32
N TYR A 92 0.43 4.68 23.24
CA TYR A 92 -0.49 4.68 24.38
C TYR A 92 -1.06 3.28 24.58
N LEU A 93 -1.38 2.95 25.83
CA LEU A 93 -2.01 1.70 26.23
C LEU A 93 -3.15 1.95 27.20
N ARG A 94 -4.05 0.99 27.25
CA ARG A 94 -5.03 0.81 28.32
C ARG A 94 -5.17 -0.67 28.62
N ARG A 95 -5.90 -1.03 29.67
CA ARG A 95 -6.04 -2.43 30.11
C ARG A 95 -6.47 -3.38 28.99
N GLU A 96 -7.38 -2.95 28.12
CA GLU A 96 -7.94 -3.76 27.03
C GLU A 96 -7.06 -3.77 25.76
N SER A 97 -5.98 -2.99 25.73
CA SER A 97 -5.08 -2.89 24.57
C SER A 97 -4.46 -4.24 24.22
N TYR A 98 -4.02 -5.03 25.21
CA TYR A 98 -3.40 -6.33 24.96
C TYR A 98 -4.38 -7.28 24.27
N GLN A 99 -5.59 -7.42 24.80
CA GLN A 99 -6.62 -8.24 24.17
C GLN A 99 -6.99 -7.77 22.75
N CYS A 100 -7.02 -6.46 22.50
CA CYS A 100 -7.20 -5.91 21.15
C CYS A 100 -6.04 -6.29 20.21
N ALA A 101 -4.79 -6.18 20.69
CA ALA A 101 -3.59 -6.53 19.94
C ALA A 101 -3.54 -8.02 19.59
N LEU A 102 -3.92 -8.90 20.52
CA LEU A 102 -4.06 -10.35 20.26
C LEU A 102 -5.04 -10.61 19.10
N ASN A 103 -6.21 -9.98 19.14
CA ASN A 103 -7.22 -10.12 18.10
C ASN A 103 -6.73 -9.59 16.74
N ALA A 104 -6.03 -8.44 16.73
CA ALA A 104 -5.47 -7.84 15.52
C ALA A 104 -4.43 -8.76 14.86
N CYS A 105 -3.45 -9.24 15.63
CA CYS A 105 -2.43 -10.18 15.15
C CYS A 105 -3.06 -11.45 14.57
N ARG A 106 -3.99 -12.04 15.31
CA ARG A 106 -4.62 -13.29 14.88
C ARG A 106 -5.50 -13.13 13.66
N ALA A 107 -6.17 -11.98 13.50
CA ALA A 107 -6.96 -11.71 12.31
C ALA A 107 -6.09 -11.76 11.04
N VAL A 108 -4.87 -11.20 11.06
CA VAL A 108 -3.96 -11.26 9.91
C VAL A 108 -3.43 -12.67 9.68
N VAL A 109 -3.15 -13.44 10.75
CA VAL A 109 -2.78 -14.86 10.64
C VAL A 109 -3.91 -15.70 10.02
N GLU A 110 -5.16 -15.51 10.44
CA GLU A 110 -6.29 -16.24 9.88
C GLU A 110 -6.58 -15.82 8.43
N ALA A 111 -6.48 -14.52 8.10
CA ALA A 111 -6.51 -14.03 6.73
C ALA A 111 -5.50 -14.79 5.86
N THR A 112 -4.27 -14.88 6.32
CA THR A 112 -3.17 -15.58 5.65
C THR A 112 -3.48 -17.05 5.41
N LYS A 113 -3.95 -17.76 6.44
CA LYS A 113 -4.35 -19.17 6.30
C LYS A 113 -5.42 -19.36 5.23
N THR A 114 -6.45 -18.51 5.21
CA THR A 114 -7.53 -18.64 4.24
C THR A 114 -7.10 -18.38 2.81
N VAL A 115 -6.15 -17.46 2.60
CA VAL A 115 -5.60 -17.16 1.28
C VAL A 115 -4.69 -18.29 0.81
N ILE A 116 -3.77 -18.78 1.65
CA ILE A 116 -2.85 -19.87 1.29
C ILE A 116 -3.59 -21.19 1.03
N THR A 117 -4.64 -21.48 1.79
CA THR A 117 -5.45 -22.70 1.60
C THR A 117 -6.46 -22.61 0.44
N GLY A 118 -6.50 -21.50 -0.30
CA GLY A 118 -7.45 -21.31 -1.39
C GLY A 118 -8.90 -21.24 -0.92
N LYS A 119 -9.17 -20.77 0.31
CA LYS A 119 -10.53 -20.51 0.80
C LYS A 119 -11.02 -19.12 0.42
N CYS A 120 -10.11 -18.18 0.13
CA CYS A 120 -10.40 -16.82 -0.32
C CYS A 120 -9.37 -16.40 -1.39
N ALA A 121 -9.82 -15.64 -2.40
CA ALA A 121 -8.96 -15.14 -3.48
C ALA A 121 -8.06 -13.96 -3.07
N GLY A 122 -8.08 -13.59 -1.79
CA GLY A 122 -7.51 -12.38 -1.21
C GLY A 122 -8.28 -12.04 0.06
N CYS A 123 -7.68 -11.31 0.99
CA CYS A 123 -8.33 -11.01 2.27
C CYS A 123 -7.96 -9.65 2.84
N VAL A 124 -8.93 -8.97 3.49
CA VAL A 124 -8.73 -7.69 4.19
C VAL A 124 -8.94 -7.86 5.70
N ALA A 125 -7.93 -7.55 6.49
CA ALA A 125 -8.01 -7.48 7.95
C ALA A 125 -8.19 -6.02 8.40
N LEU A 126 -9.43 -5.68 8.79
CA LEU A 126 -9.80 -4.38 9.34
C LEU A 126 -9.56 -4.40 10.85
N VAL A 127 -8.32 -4.10 11.26
CA VAL A 127 -7.82 -4.32 12.62
C VAL A 127 -7.37 -3.02 13.30
N LYS A 128 -7.37 -3.05 14.64
CA LYS A 128 -6.79 -2.03 15.53
C LYS A 128 -6.33 -2.75 16.82
N PRO A 129 -5.16 -2.43 17.40
CA PRO A 129 -4.16 -1.41 17.02
C PRO A 129 -3.45 -1.67 15.68
N ARG A 130 -2.86 -0.61 15.11
CA ARG A 130 -1.93 -0.67 13.95
C ARG A 130 -0.62 -1.35 14.35
N ASN A 131 0.28 -1.60 13.39
CA ASN A 131 1.33 -2.60 13.63
C ASN A 131 2.75 -2.37 13.06
N HIS A 132 2.92 -1.86 11.85
CA HIS A 132 4.20 -1.97 11.12
C HIS A 132 5.46 -1.39 11.82
N HIS A 133 5.32 -0.47 12.78
CA HIS A 133 6.44 0.06 13.57
C HIS A 133 6.89 -0.84 14.72
N ALA A 134 6.04 -1.74 15.22
CA ALA A 134 6.37 -2.58 16.35
C ALA A 134 7.58 -3.49 16.01
N MET A 135 8.61 -3.43 16.84
CA MET A 135 9.87 -4.16 16.65
C MET A 135 9.89 -5.43 17.51
N LYS A 136 11.00 -6.17 17.45
CA LYS A 136 11.17 -7.44 18.18
C LYS A 136 10.90 -7.32 19.69
N SER A 137 11.30 -6.23 20.32
CA SER A 137 11.15 -6.03 21.78
C SER A 137 10.62 -4.64 22.15
N GLU A 138 9.93 -3.97 21.22
CA GLU A 138 9.53 -2.58 21.41
C GLU A 138 8.19 -2.28 20.73
N SER A 139 7.27 -1.63 21.45
CA SER A 139 6.11 -0.96 20.88
C SER A 139 6.53 0.43 20.42
N ASN A 140 6.06 0.87 19.27
CA ASN A 140 6.53 2.12 18.67
C ASN A 140 5.43 2.69 17.75
N GLY A 141 5.27 4.01 17.65
CA GLY A 141 4.36 4.64 16.69
C GLY A 141 2.94 4.09 16.72
N PHE A 142 2.29 4.07 17.88
CA PHE A 142 0.95 3.52 18.11
C PHE A 142 0.82 2.00 17.85
N CYS A 143 1.90 1.30 17.54
CA CYS A 143 1.92 -0.14 17.28
C CYS A 143 2.31 -0.92 18.53
N ILE A 144 1.52 -1.93 18.88
CA ILE A 144 1.80 -2.82 20.02
C ILE A 144 2.60 -4.05 19.58
N PHE A 145 2.03 -4.81 18.65
CA PHE A 145 2.63 -5.97 17.99
C PHE A 145 2.59 -5.78 16.48
N ASN A 146 3.49 -6.45 15.77
CA ASN A 146 3.63 -6.38 14.32
C ASN A 146 2.75 -7.45 13.66
N ASN A 147 1.49 -7.15 13.39
CA ASN A 147 0.51 -8.09 12.83
C ASN A 147 1.00 -8.74 11.53
N VAL A 148 1.55 -7.95 10.60
CA VAL A 148 2.07 -8.46 9.32
C VAL A 148 3.34 -9.28 9.54
N GLY A 149 4.25 -8.81 10.39
CA GLY A 149 5.45 -9.55 10.76
C GLY A 149 5.16 -10.92 11.38
N VAL A 150 4.22 -10.99 12.33
CA VAL A 150 3.75 -12.24 12.95
C VAL A 150 3.14 -13.17 11.90
N ALA A 151 2.28 -12.65 11.01
CA ALA A 151 1.66 -13.45 9.96
C ALA A 151 2.66 -13.97 8.93
N ALA A 152 3.64 -13.16 8.54
CA ALA A 152 4.74 -13.55 7.66
C ALA A 152 5.56 -14.68 8.30
N SER A 153 6.03 -14.51 9.54
CA SER A 153 6.76 -15.55 10.27
C SER A 153 5.95 -16.83 10.44
N TYR A 154 4.64 -16.72 10.72
CA TYR A 154 3.74 -17.87 10.81
C TYR A 154 3.64 -18.61 9.48
N SER A 155 3.51 -17.89 8.37
CA SER A 155 3.37 -18.49 7.04
C SER A 155 4.63 -19.22 6.58
N LEU A 156 5.82 -18.65 6.84
CA LEU A 156 7.11 -19.29 6.57
C LEU A 156 7.27 -20.59 7.37
N LYS A 157 6.91 -20.56 8.66
CA LYS A 157 7.13 -21.68 9.58
C LYS A 157 6.10 -22.80 9.44
N HIS A 158 4.84 -22.46 9.18
CA HIS A 158 3.71 -23.40 9.33
C HIS A 158 2.86 -23.61 8.07
N LEU A 159 2.95 -22.74 7.06
CA LEU A 159 2.07 -22.80 5.89
C LEU A 159 2.81 -23.15 4.58
N GLY A 160 4.10 -23.48 4.66
CA GLY A 160 4.90 -23.90 3.51
C GLY A 160 5.25 -22.79 2.52
N VAL A 161 4.94 -21.53 2.85
CA VAL A 161 5.26 -20.34 2.03
C VAL A 161 6.78 -20.17 1.95
N LYS A 162 7.32 -19.97 0.75
CA LYS A 162 8.78 -19.86 0.54
C LYS A 162 9.21 -18.44 0.25
N LYS A 163 8.43 -17.67 -0.50
CA LYS A 163 8.73 -16.26 -0.81
C LYS A 163 7.58 -15.34 -0.45
N ILE A 164 7.86 -14.32 0.33
CA ILE A 164 6.87 -13.34 0.81
C ILE A 164 7.26 -11.96 0.31
N LEU A 165 6.32 -11.26 -0.30
CA LEU A 165 6.44 -9.84 -0.60
C LEU A 165 5.60 -9.06 0.41
N ILE A 166 6.21 -8.12 1.12
CA ILE A 166 5.53 -7.17 2.00
C ILE A 166 5.62 -5.79 1.34
N ILE A 167 4.48 -5.22 0.98
CA ILE A 167 4.37 -3.86 0.46
C ILE A 167 3.77 -2.99 1.56
N ASP A 168 4.54 -2.01 2.00
CA ASP A 168 4.12 -1.00 2.95
C ASP A 168 3.93 0.33 2.22
N TRP A 169 2.69 0.77 2.11
CA TRP A 169 2.35 2.05 1.47
C TRP A 169 1.84 3.09 2.48
N ASP A 170 1.91 2.76 3.78
CA ASP A 170 1.70 3.73 4.85
C ASP A 170 2.72 4.87 4.71
N VAL A 171 2.31 6.10 5.00
CA VAL A 171 3.17 7.27 4.80
C VAL A 171 4.39 7.23 5.72
N TYR A 172 4.33 6.47 6.80
CA TYR A 172 5.44 6.26 7.71
C TYR A 172 6.25 5.03 7.33
N TYR A 173 7.55 5.10 7.56
CA TYR A 173 8.44 3.97 7.35
C TYR A 173 8.15 2.85 8.38
N GLY A 174 7.77 1.66 7.90
CA GLY A 174 7.52 0.47 8.73
C GLY A 174 8.79 -0.29 9.13
N GLN A 175 9.58 0.28 10.03
CA GLN A 175 10.89 -0.25 10.46
C GLN A 175 10.82 -1.66 11.06
N GLY A 176 9.69 -2.03 11.69
CA GLY A 176 9.58 -3.28 12.43
C GLY A 176 9.84 -4.51 11.57
N VAL A 177 9.16 -4.62 10.42
CA VAL A 177 9.34 -5.75 9.49
C VAL A 177 10.72 -5.71 8.84
N GLN A 178 11.25 -4.52 8.53
CA GLN A 178 12.58 -4.39 7.95
C GLN A 178 13.65 -4.93 8.88
N HIS A 179 13.61 -4.59 10.18
CA HIS A 179 14.61 -5.06 11.16
C HIS A 179 14.62 -6.58 11.31
N VAL A 180 13.44 -7.21 11.40
CA VAL A 180 13.34 -8.66 11.63
C VAL A 180 13.70 -9.45 10.38
N PHE A 181 13.37 -8.95 9.19
CA PHE A 181 13.61 -9.66 7.94
C PHE A 181 14.84 -9.19 7.16
N TYR A 182 15.63 -8.25 7.69
CA TYR A 182 16.77 -7.63 7.00
C TYR A 182 17.72 -8.64 6.34
N ASN A 183 17.99 -9.76 7.02
CA ASN A 183 18.89 -10.82 6.55
C ASN A 183 18.16 -12.05 5.97
N ASN A 184 16.88 -11.93 5.61
CA ASN A 184 16.08 -13.05 5.12
C ASN A 184 15.67 -12.83 3.65
N SER A 185 16.41 -13.45 2.73
CA SER A 185 16.14 -13.38 1.28
C SER A 185 14.80 -13.99 0.84
N ASN A 186 14.12 -14.73 1.72
CA ASN A 186 12.77 -15.24 1.47
C ASN A 186 11.68 -14.17 1.68
N VAL A 187 12.01 -13.02 2.26
CA VAL A 187 11.07 -11.94 2.52
C VAL A 187 11.59 -10.65 1.89
N LEU A 188 10.85 -10.14 0.90
CA LEU A 188 11.12 -8.85 0.28
C LEU A 188 10.19 -7.81 0.91
N CYS A 189 10.77 -6.84 1.62
CA CYS A 189 10.05 -5.68 2.15
C CYS A 189 10.25 -4.48 1.21
N VAL A 190 9.16 -3.83 0.82
CA VAL A 190 9.19 -2.58 0.04
C VAL A 190 8.31 -1.56 0.75
N SER A 191 8.88 -0.40 1.12
CA SER A 191 8.15 0.68 1.79
C SER A 191 8.21 1.97 0.96
N ILE A 192 7.07 2.63 0.77
CA ILE A 192 6.98 3.99 0.24
C ILE A 192 6.58 4.92 1.38
N HIS A 193 7.45 5.81 1.80
CA HIS A 193 7.21 6.65 2.97
C HIS A 193 7.71 8.09 2.78
N ARG A 194 7.11 9.01 3.52
CA ARG A 194 7.58 10.37 3.67
C ARG A 194 8.84 10.35 4.52
N HIS A 195 9.93 10.86 3.97
CA HIS A 195 11.22 10.87 4.67
C HIS A 195 11.69 12.29 5.02
N GLN A 196 11.59 13.22 4.06
CA GLN A 196 12.08 14.58 4.19
C GLN A 196 13.50 14.68 4.78
N GLN A 197 14.40 13.82 4.31
CA GLN A 197 15.80 13.75 4.77
C GLN A 197 15.93 13.56 6.30
N GLY A 198 15.02 12.76 6.86
CA GLY A 198 15.04 12.35 8.27
C GLY A 198 14.40 13.38 9.20
N THR A 199 13.77 14.42 8.66
CA THR A 199 13.01 15.40 9.44
C THR A 199 11.56 14.98 9.67
N PHE A 200 11.11 13.90 9.06
CA PHE A 200 9.81 13.28 9.32
C PHE A 200 9.97 12.04 10.22
N TRP A 201 9.06 11.87 11.18
CA TRP A 201 9.06 10.73 12.10
C TRP A 201 9.06 9.42 11.29
N PRO A 202 9.85 8.39 11.64
CA PRO A 202 10.55 8.18 12.91
C PRO A 202 11.97 8.80 13.00
N TYR A 203 12.34 9.73 12.12
CA TYR A 203 13.64 10.42 12.14
C TYR A 203 14.84 9.49 11.98
N MET A 204 14.62 8.33 11.36
CA MET A 204 15.62 7.31 11.21
C MET A 204 16.39 7.49 9.90
N ARG A 205 17.72 7.47 9.99
CA ARG A 205 18.61 7.49 8.81
C ARG A 205 18.44 6.24 7.95
N GLU A 206 18.07 5.10 8.54
CA GLU A 206 17.77 3.85 7.81
C GLU A 206 16.54 3.92 6.89
N ALA A 207 15.75 5.00 6.98
CA ALA A 207 14.66 5.27 6.06
C ALA A 207 15.10 6.07 4.80
N GLU A 208 16.39 6.41 4.66
CA GLU A 208 16.91 7.07 3.45
C GLU A 208 17.19 6.09 2.30
N TRP A 209 17.19 6.61 1.07
CA TRP A 209 17.44 5.82 -0.14
C TRP A 209 18.92 5.52 -0.41
N ASN A 210 19.87 6.40 -0.02
CA ASN A 210 21.33 6.20 -0.14
C ASN A 210 22.14 6.48 1.12
N ARG A 211 21.60 7.29 2.03
CA ARG A 211 22.36 7.83 3.13
C ARG A 211 22.07 7.03 4.38
N THR A 212 23.07 6.64 5.12
CA THR A 212 24.46 7.07 5.10
C THR A 212 24.71 8.58 5.44
N GLY A 213 23.74 9.51 5.64
CA GLY A 213 23.92 10.93 6.09
C GLY A 213 23.82 12.14 5.12
N SER A 214 24.44 13.30 5.39
CA SER A 214 23.99 14.68 5.02
C SER A 214 24.65 15.46 3.84
N PHE A 215 24.03 16.59 3.41
CA PHE A 215 24.54 17.96 3.06
C PHE A 215 23.38 18.82 2.48
N GLU A 216 23.51 19.46 1.31
CA GLU A 216 22.76 20.64 0.76
C GLU A 216 21.23 20.50 0.52
N GLY A 217 20.48 19.85 1.41
CA GLY A 217 19.08 19.48 1.23
C GLY A 217 18.00 20.55 1.41
N GLU A 218 18.31 21.84 1.27
CA GLU A 218 17.29 22.90 1.32
C GLU A 218 16.36 22.86 0.08
N GLY A 219 15.03 22.77 0.30
CA GLY A 219 14.02 23.08 -0.73
C GLY A 219 13.11 21.96 -1.26
N PHE A 220 13.18 20.71 -0.76
CA PHE A 220 12.46 19.56 -1.35
C PHE A 220 11.28 19.03 -0.52
N ASN A 221 10.47 19.91 0.07
CA ASN A 221 9.15 19.50 0.55
C ASN A 221 8.21 19.31 -0.65
N VAL A 222 7.95 18.07 -1.06
CA VAL A 222 7.08 17.76 -2.20
C VAL A 222 5.86 16.99 -1.69
N ASN A 223 4.68 17.55 -1.92
CA ASN A 223 3.42 16.83 -1.72
C ASN A 223 3.30 15.81 -2.86
N LEU A 224 3.49 14.53 -2.56
CA LEU A 224 3.32 13.46 -3.54
C LEU A 224 1.83 13.20 -3.76
N ASP A 225 1.44 12.95 -5.01
CA ASP A 225 0.07 12.60 -5.39
C ASP A 225 0.01 11.25 -6.12
N ASP A 226 -1.15 10.95 -6.72
CA ASP A 226 -1.40 9.72 -7.46
C ASP A 226 -0.33 9.40 -8.49
N LYS A 227 0.14 10.39 -9.25
CA LYS A 227 1.11 10.16 -10.34
C LYS A 227 2.46 9.68 -9.81
N ASP A 228 2.83 10.19 -8.64
CA ASP A 228 4.10 9.92 -7.97
C ASP A 228 4.12 8.49 -7.42
N TYR A 229 3.05 8.11 -6.71
CA TYR A 229 2.90 6.73 -6.24
C TYR A 229 2.76 5.75 -7.41
N LEU A 230 1.95 6.07 -8.43
CA LEU A 230 1.79 5.22 -9.62
C LEU A 230 3.14 5.00 -10.33
N ALA A 231 3.99 6.01 -10.39
CA ALA A 231 5.32 5.87 -10.96
C ALA A 231 6.18 4.88 -10.15
N VAL A 232 6.19 4.99 -8.83
CA VAL A 232 6.93 4.04 -7.97
C VAL A 232 6.38 2.62 -8.14
N PHE A 233 5.07 2.44 -8.19
CA PHE A 233 4.44 1.14 -8.44
C PHE A 233 4.85 0.54 -9.80
N ARG A 234 4.78 1.34 -10.86
CA ARG A 234 5.06 0.90 -12.24
C ARG A 234 6.54 0.62 -12.49
N HIS A 235 7.42 1.43 -11.90
CA HIS A 235 8.86 1.40 -12.21
C HIS A 235 9.70 0.61 -11.22
N ILE A 236 9.24 0.43 -9.98
CA ILE A 236 9.99 -0.28 -8.93
C ILE A 236 9.20 -1.50 -8.46
N ILE A 237 8.02 -1.30 -7.88
CA ILE A 237 7.33 -2.37 -7.12
C ILE A 237 6.91 -3.53 -8.02
N VAL A 238 6.14 -3.27 -9.07
CA VAL A 238 5.62 -4.34 -9.94
C VAL A 238 6.74 -5.08 -10.67
N PRO A 239 7.74 -4.41 -11.28
CA PRO A 239 8.86 -5.11 -11.90
C PRO A 239 9.62 -6.02 -10.94
N ILE A 240 9.98 -5.52 -9.74
CA ILE A 240 10.69 -6.31 -8.73
C ILE A 240 9.82 -7.46 -8.26
N ALA A 241 8.53 -7.24 -8.01
CA ALA A 241 7.63 -8.29 -7.54
C ALA A 241 7.43 -9.41 -8.57
N LEU A 242 7.37 -9.08 -9.86
CA LEU A 242 7.30 -10.06 -10.95
C LEU A 242 8.60 -10.86 -11.07
N GLU A 243 9.76 -10.22 -10.89
CA GLU A 243 11.07 -10.91 -10.88
C GLU A 243 11.23 -11.78 -9.62
N PHE A 244 10.78 -11.30 -8.47
CA PHE A 244 10.84 -12.01 -7.19
C PHE A 244 9.93 -13.24 -7.15
N GLN A 245 8.78 -13.19 -7.85
CA GLN A 245 7.77 -14.25 -7.89
C GLN A 245 7.35 -14.74 -6.49
N PRO A 246 6.74 -13.89 -5.65
CA PRO A 246 6.32 -14.29 -4.31
C PRO A 246 5.19 -15.33 -4.35
N ASP A 247 5.14 -16.16 -3.31
CA ASP A 247 4.02 -17.07 -3.05
C ASP A 247 2.85 -16.38 -2.35
N LEU A 248 3.14 -15.28 -1.65
CA LEU A 248 2.19 -14.53 -0.83
C LEU A 248 2.58 -13.05 -0.82
N VAL A 249 1.59 -12.18 -0.97
CA VAL A 249 1.75 -10.72 -0.84
C VAL A 249 1.03 -10.23 0.43
N PHE A 250 1.73 -9.52 1.29
CA PHE A 250 1.14 -8.70 2.33
C PHE A 250 1.13 -7.24 1.90
N VAL A 251 0.05 -6.54 2.23
CA VAL A 251 -0.03 -5.09 2.11
C VAL A 251 -0.24 -4.50 3.50
N SER A 252 0.77 -3.84 4.05
CA SER A 252 0.65 -2.96 5.22
C SER A 252 -0.04 -1.69 4.75
N ALA A 253 -1.36 -1.66 4.95
CA ALA A 253 -2.24 -0.71 4.31
C ALA A 253 -2.54 0.49 5.21
N GLY A 254 -1.59 1.43 5.25
CA GLY A 254 -1.82 2.78 5.76
C GLY A 254 -2.51 3.65 4.73
N PHE A 255 -3.42 4.52 5.19
CA PHE A 255 -4.14 5.45 4.32
C PHE A 255 -3.88 6.92 4.69
N ASP A 256 -2.77 7.18 5.37
CA ASP A 256 -2.29 8.49 5.79
C ASP A 256 -1.50 9.23 4.71
N ALA A 257 -1.14 8.55 3.62
CA ALA A 257 -0.75 9.21 2.36
C ALA A 257 -1.96 9.83 1.63
N ALA A 258 -3.19 9.50 2.05
CA ALA A 258 -4.38 10.01 1.39
C ALA A 258 -4.56 11.52 1.64
N VAL A 259 -5.16 12.19 0.66
CA VAL A 259 -5.54 13.61 0.76
C VAL A 259 -6.29 13.89 2.07
N GLY A 260 -6.00 15.02 2.72
CA GLY A 260 -6.66 15.46 3.95
C GLY A 260 -6.20 14.76 5.23
N CYS A 261 -5.26 13.81 5.16
CA CYS A 261 -4.62 13.28 6.36
C CYS A 261 -3.89 14.39 7.13
N PRO A 262 -4.15 14.59 8.44
CA PRO A 262 -3.55 15.66 9.22
C PRO A 262 -2.05 15.48 9.47
N LEU A 263 -1.53 14.25 9.33
CA LEU A 263 -0.13 13.94 9.65
C LEU A 263 0.74 13.70 8.40
N GLY A 264 0.22 12.94 7.43
CA GLY A 264 1.00 12.50 6.27
C GLY A 264 1.34 13.61 5.28
N ASN A 265 0.47 14.62 5.13
CA ASN A 265 0.61 15.75 4.18
C ASN A 265 0.93 15.33 2.73
N MET A 266 0.35 14.21 2.30
CA MET A 266 0.36 13.77 0.91
C MET A 266 -1.00 14.05 0.25
N ARG A 267 -1.10 13.79 -1.05
CA ARG A 267 -2.29 14.10 -1.87
C ARG A 267 -2.77 12.89 -2.68
N VAL A 268 -2.52 11.68 -2.19
CA VAL A 268 -3.01 10.46 -2.85
C VAL A 268 -4.53 10.40 -2.75
N SER A 269 -5.22 10.20 -3.85
CA SER A 269 -6.66 10.03 -3.89
C SER A 269 -7.05 8.65 -3.35
N PRO A 270 -8.22 8.51 -2.73
CA PRO A 270 -8.77 7.19 -2.37
C PRO A 270 -8.81 6.18 -3.52
N GLN A 271 -9.01 6.65 -4.74
CA GLN A 271 -9.08 5.86 -5.96
C GLN A 271 -7.73 5.19 -6.28
N ALA A 272 -6.62 5.87 -6.02
CA ALA A 272 -5.28 5.33 -6.26
C ALA A 272 -4.98 4.07 -5.48
N PHE A 273 -5.41 3.97 -4.22
CA PHE A 273 -5.25 2.74 -3.43
C PHE A 273 -5.94 1.53 -4.06
N GLY A 274 -7.12 1.73 -4.66
CA GLY A 274 -7.79 0.68 -5.42
C GLY A 274 -7.02 0.29 -6.69
N TYR A 275 -6.38 1.25 -7.34
CA TYR A 275 -5.55 0.99 -8.52
C TYR A 275 -4.23 0.27 -8.15
N PHE A 276 -3.58 0.63 -7.04
CA PHE A 276 -2.43 -0.09 -6.51
C PHE A 276 -2.80 -1.55 -6.26
N MET A 277 -3.95 -1.81 -5.64
CA MET A 277 -4.46 -3.18 -5.48
C MET A 277 -4.61 -3.90 -6.81
N LYS A 278 -5.20 -3.28 -7.85
CA LYS A 278 -5.32 -3.90 -9.17
C LYS A 278 -3.96 -4.25 -9.79
N MET A 279 -2.94 -3.43 -9.57
CA MET A 279 -1.57 -3.73 -10.02
C MET A 279 -0.94 -4.91 -9.27
N LEU A 280 -1.33 -5.13 -8.01
CA LEU A 280 -0.81 -6.23 -7.18
C LEU A 280 -1.58 -7.54 -7.33
N MET A 281 -2.86 -7.51 -7.68
CA MET A 281 -3.69 -8.73 -7.79
C MET A 281 -3.15 -9.81 -8.75
N PRO A 282 -2.52 -9.48 -9.90
CA PRO A 282 -1.89 -10.50 -10.75
C PRO A 282 -0.68 -11.19 -10.11
N ILE A 283 -0.10 -10.61 -9.06
CA ILE A 283 1.07 -11.12 -8.37
C ILE A 283 0.65 -12.25 -7.43
N ALA A 284 1.48 -13.30 -7.32
CA ALA A 284 1.24 -14.47 -6.47
C ALA A 284 -0.10 -15.21 -6.71
N GLY A 285 -0.73 -15.05 -7.88
CA GLY A 285 -2.04 -15.64 -8.18
C GLY A 285 -3.16 -15.05 -7.30
N SER A 286 -3.10 -13.75 -7.04
CA SER A 286 -3.99 -13.02 -6.13
C SER A 286 -3.92 -13.47 -4.66
N ARG A 287 -2.91 -14.27 -4.26
CA ARG A 287 -2.67 -14.60 -2.86
C ARG A 287 -2.17 -13.37 -2.10
N LEU A 288 -3.11 -12.52 -1.68
CA LEU A 288 -2.84 -11.25 -1.03
C LEU A 288 -3.58 -11.13 0.30
N VAL A 289 -2.93 -10.52 1.29
CA VAL A 289 -3.51 -10.14 2.58
C VAL A 289 -3.27 -8.66 2.82
N VAL A 290 -4.35 -7.88 2.93
CA VAL A 290 -4.31 -6.45 3.23
C VAL A 290 -4.58 -6.26 4.72
N ALA A 291 -3.68 -5.64 5.47
CA ALA A 291 -3.85 -5.35 6.89
C ALA A 291 -3.88 -3.84 7.12
N LEU A 292 -4.91 -3.34 7.79
CA LEU A 292 -5.05 -1.90 8.08
C LEU A 292 -3.93 -1.40 9.02
N GLU A 293 -3.28 -0.29 8.66
CA GLU A 293 -2.25 0.41 9.45
C GLU A 293 -2.73 1.81 9.89
N GLY A 294 -2.04 2.88 9.45
CA GLY A 294 -2.36 4.28 9.67
C GLY A 294 -3.45 4.83 8.74
N GLY A 295 -3.66 6.14 8.77
CA GLY A 295 -4.77 6.84 8.10
C GLY A 295 -5.69 7.54 9.07
N TYR A 296 -5.48 8.84 9.24
CA TYR A 296 -6.06 9.63 10.34
C TYR A 296 -7.15 10.60 9.89
N SER A 297 -7.27 10.86 8.58
CA SER A 297 -8.50 11.41 8.02
C SER A 297 -9.53 10.29 7.91
N VAL A 298 -10.52 10.30 8.81
CA VAL A 298 -11.61 9.29 8.81
C VAL A 298 -12.36 9.28 7.48
N ASP A 299 -12.52 10.44 6.84
CA ASP A 299 -13.18 10.55 5.54
C ASP A 299 -12.33 9.92 4.43
N SER A 300 -11.04 10.22 4.37
CA SER A 300 -10.18 9.65 3.32
C SER A 300 -9.98 8.14 3.54
N LEU A 301 -9.78 7.72 4.80
CA LEU A 301 -9.62 6.32 5.17
C LEU A 301 -10.79 5.45 4.69
N LYS A 302 -12.04 5.82 4.99
CA LYS A 302 -13.20 5.00 4.62
C LYS A 302 -13.38 4.90 3.09
N TRP A 303 -13.07 5.97 2.36
CA TRP A 303 -13.12 5.97 0.90
C TRP A 303 -11.98 5.14 0.29
N SER A 304 -10.78 5.18 0.86
CA SER A 304 -9.64 4.40 0.38
C SER A 304 -9.85 2.90 0.61
N VAL A 305 -10.33 2.52 1.80
CA VAL A 305 -10.68 1.13 2.11
C VAL A 305 -11.81 0.62 1.21
N ARG A 306 -12.81 1.46 0.92
CA ARG A 306 -13.84 1.15 -0.08
C ARG A 306 -13.21 0.82 -1.44
N CYS A 307 -12.27 1.62 -1.93
CA CYS A 307 -11.61 1.39 -3.23
C CYS A 307 -10.76 0.11 -3.24
N VAL A 308 -10.06 -0.21 -2.14
CA VAL A 308 -9.33 -1.48 -1.96
C VAL A 308 -10.29 -2.67 -2.02
N ILE A 309 -11.41 -2.61 -1.28
CA ILE A 309 -12.41 -3.69 -1.28
C ILE A 309 -13.04 -3.84 -2.67
N ARG A 310 -13.37 -2.74 -3.34
CA ARG A 310 -13.87 -2.76 -4.73
C ARG A 310 -12.86 -3.40 -5.68
N ALA A 311 -11.57 -3.11 -5.55
CA ALA A 311 -10.53 -3.77 -6.35
C ALA A 311 -10.57 -5.30 -6.18
N LEU A 312 -10.62 -5.78 -4.93
CA LEU A 312 -10.69 -7.21 -4.61
C LEU A 312 -11.97 -7.89 -5.06
N LEU A 313 -13.07 -7.15 -5.08
CA LEU A 313 -14.35 -7.61 -5.63
C LEU A 313 -14.40 -7.54 -7.16
N HIS A 314 -13.32 -7.10 -7.83
CA HIS A 314 -13.24 -6.84 -9.26
C HIS A 314 -14.27 -5.82 -9.77
N ASP A 315 -14.72 -4.92 -8.90
CA ASP A 315 -15.60 -3.83 -9.30
C ASP A 315 -14.88 -2.86 -10.25
N PRO A 316 -15.63 -2.18 -11.13
CA PRO A 316 -15.11 -1.03 -11.85
C PRO A 316 -14.51 -0.02 -10.87
N LEU A 317 -13.30 0.44 -11.15
CA LEU A 317 -12.64 1.53 -10.44
C LEU A 317 -12.46 2.68 -11.41
N PHE A 318 -12.27 3.88 -10.88
CA PHE A 318 -11.85 5.01 -11.69
C PHE A 318 -10.53 4.66 -12.39
N GLN A 319 -10.49 4.84 -13.71
CA GLN A 319 -9.31 4.51 -14.52
C GLN A 319 -8.27 5.62 -14.34
N LEU A 320 -7.23 5.34 -13.57
CA LEU A 320 -6.06 6.23 -13.44
C LEU A 320 -5.04 6.02 -14.57
N SER A 321 -5.30 5.09 -15.50
CA SER A 321 -4.45 4.81 -16.66
C SER A 321 -4.26 6.03 -17.55
N ASP A 322 -5.23 6.94 -17.55
CA ASP A 322 -5.23 8.15 -18.40
C ASP A 322 -4.48 9.32 -17.76
N ILE A 323 -3.99 9.15 -16.52
CA ILE A 323 -3.13 10.14 -15.86
C ILE A 323 -1.76 10.10 -16.53
N ASN A 324 -1.60 10.94 -17.54
CA ASN A 324 -0.34 11.20 -18.23
C ASN A 324 0.23 12.56 -17.80
N VAL A 325 0.31 12.78 -16.49
CA VAL A 325 0.88 14.00 -15.89
C VAL A 325 2.34 13.73 -15.53
N PRO A 326 3.26 14.68 -15.77
CA PRO A 326 4.65 14.56 -15.35
C PRO A 326 4.80 14.18 -13.88
N VAL A 327 5.56 13.12 -13.62
CA VAL A 327 5.98 12.72 -12.27
C VAL A 327 6.87 13.81 -11.68
N THR A 328 6.75 14.04 -10.37
CA THR A 328 7.52 15.11 -9.74
C THR A 328 9.03 14.81 -9.82
N PRO A 329 9.90 15.79 -10.14
CA PRO A 329 11.33 15.52 -10.34
C PRO A 329 12.03 14.83 -9.16
N SER A 330 11.60 15.12 -7.92
CA SER A 330 12.12 14.45 -6.72
C SER A 330 11.82 12.94 -6.72
N VAL A 331 10.66 12.52 -7.21
CA VAL A 331 10.23 11.12 -7.31
C VAL A 331 10.96 10.44 -8.45
N VAL A 332 11.12 11.11 -9.59
CA VAL A 332 11.95 10.60 -10.70
C VAL A 332 13.38 10.34 -10.21
N ASN A 333 13.97 11.29 -9.47
CA ASN A 333 15.29 11.13 -8.88
C ASN A 333 15.30 9.93 -7.91
N ALA A 334 14.35 9.83 -6.98
CA ALA A 334 14.25 8.70 -6.06
C ALA A 334 14.15 7.35 -6.79
N ILE A 335 13.31 7.24 -7.83
CA ILE A 335 13.19 6.03 -8.66
C ILE A 335 14.52 5.71 -9.34
N HIS A 336 15.19 6.69 -9.95
CA HIS A 336 16.47 6.48 -10.61
C HIS A 336 17.53 5.98 -9.64
N LEU A 337 17.59 6.57 -8.45
CA LEU A 337 18.56 6.24 -7.43
C LEU A 337 18.32 4.86 -6.81
N VAL A 338 17.07 4.53 -6.51
CA VAL A 338 16.67 3.18 -6.05
C VAL A 338 17.00 2.14 -7.12
N ALA A 339 16.60 2.37 -8.37
CA ALA A 339 16.91 1.45 -9.46
C ALA A 339 18.43 1.30 -9.66
N THR A 340 19.18 2.39 -9.54
CA THR A 340 20.65 2.36 -9.59
C THR A 340 21.20 1.53 -8.44
N ALA A 341 20.77 1.72 -7.20
CA ALA A 341 21.24 0.95 -6.05
C ALA A 341 20.93 -0.55 -6.18
N LEU A 342 19.78 -0.90 -6.78
CA LEU A 342 19.27 -2.27 -6.90
C LEU A 342 19.68 -2.99 -8.19
N ARG A 343 20.39 -2.32 -9.11
CA ARG A 343 20.72 -2.85 -10.44
C ARG A 343 21.58 -4.11 -10.44
N ILE A 344 22.32 -4.36 -9.36
CA ILE A 344 23.19 -5.54 -9.26
C ILE A 344 22.36 -6.77 -8.86
N GLN A 345 21.34 -6.57 -8.04
CA GLN A 345 20.51 -7.63 -7.46
C GLN A 345 19.30 -7.97 -8.35
N TRP A 346 18.81 -7.02 -9.15
CA TRP A 346 17.58 -7.15 -9.93
C TRP A 346 17.80 -6.86 -11.41
N ASN A 347 17.49 -7.84 -12.27
CA ASN A 347 17.61 -7.71 -13.72
C ASN A 347 16.69 -6.62 -14.26
N CYS A 348 15.48 -6.49 -13.73
CA CYS A 348 14.55 -5.44 -14.13
C CYS A 348 15.10 -4.03 -13.84
N MET A 349 15.78 -3.85 -12.71
CA MET A 349 16.41 -2.57 -12.36
C MET A 349 17.64 -2.30 -13.23
N SER A 350 18.45 -3.34 -13.51
CA SER A 350 19.57 -3.24 -14.47
C SER A 350 19.10 -2.81 -15.85
N ALA A 351 18.03 -3.42 -16.37
CA ALA A 351 17.43 -3.07 -17.65
C ALA A 351 16.86 -1.64 -17.65
N PHE A 352 16.20 -1.23 -16.56
CA PHE A 352 15.67 0.13 -16.41
C PHE A 352 16.77 1.19 -16.44
N VAL A 353 17.83 1.01 -15.64
CA VAL A 353 19.00 1.90 -15.62
C VAL A 353 19.70 1.92 -16.97
N GLY A 354 19.89 0.75 -17.61
CA GLY A 354 20.47 0.65 -18.95
C GLY A 354 19.67 1.42 -20.01
N THR A 355 18.33 1.38 -19.91
CA THR A 355 17.44 2.14 -20.80
C THR A 355 17.60 3.65 -20.59
N ILE A 356 17.61 4.11 -19.34
CA ILE A 356 17.84 5.53 -19.02
C ILE A 356 19.19 6.00 -19.56
N THR A 357 20.27 5.27 -19.28
CA THR A 357 21.62 5.62 -19.75
C THR A 357 21.68 5.69 -21.27
N LYS A 358 21.06 4.72 -21.98
CA LYS A 358 21.01 4.73 -23.45
C LYS A 358 20.26 5.95 -23.98
N CYS A 359 19.11 6.28 -23.39
CA CYS A 359 18.35 7.47 -23.76
C CYS A 359 19.16 8.76 -23.56
N LEU A 360 19.85 8.89 -22.42
CA LEU A 360 20.70 10.05 -22.11
C LEU A 360 21.88 10.19 -23.09
N LEU A 361 22.49 9.09 -23.54
CA LEU A 361 23.57 9.11 -24.51
C LEU A 361 23.09 9.50 -25.93
N THR A 362 21.87 9.13 -26.30
CA THR A 362 21.30 9.46 -27.62
C THR A 362 20.77 10.89 -27.73
N MET A 363 20.56 11.57 -26.61
CA MET A 363 19.93 12.89 -26.56
C MET A 363 20.89 13.87 -25.89
N GLU A 364 21.67 14.59 -26.69
CA GLU A 364 22.55 15.68 -26.24
C GLU A 364 21.81 16.61 -25.24
N SER A 365 22.03 16.37 -23.95
CA SER A 365 21.87 17.32 -22.85
C SER A 365 20.53 18.06 -22.70
N ARG A 366 19.37 17.37 -22.79
CA ARG A 366 18.08 17.95 -22.31
C ARG A 366 17.30 16.97 -21.42
N PRO A 367 16.87 17.37 -20.19
CA PRO A 367 16.14 16.50 -19.29
C PRO A 367 14.72 16.29 -19.82
N PHE A 368 14.32 15.05 -20.07
CA PHE A 368 12.96 14.72 -20.50
C PHE A 368 12.23 13.88 -19.46
N TYR A 369 10.94 14.16 -19.37
CA TYR A 369 9.95 13.58 -18.47
C TYR A 369 9.83 12.06 -18.64
N VAL A 370 9.84 11.32 -17.54
CA VAL A 370 9.58 9.87 -17.52
C VAL A 370 8.12 9.62 -17.91
N THR A 371 7.88 9.30 -19.18
CA THR A 371 6.58 8.78 -19.63
C THR A 371 6.50 7.28 -19.34
N VAL A 372 5.35 6.88 -18.78
CA VAL A 372 4.98 5.52 -18.38
C VAL A 372 5.18 4.52 -19.54
N PRO A 373 5.85 3.37 -19.32
CA PRO A 373 5.80 2.25 -20.25
C PRO A 373 4.37 1.75 -20.31
N LYS A 374 3.74 1.76 -21.50
CA LYS A 374 2.44 1.11 -21.72
C LYS A 374 2.57 -0.35 -21.31
N PHE A 375 1.92 -0.70 -20.20
CA PHE A 375 1.92 -2.07 -19.67
C PHE A 375 1.06 -2.96 -20.57
N ILE A 376 1.59 -4.13 -20.91
CA ILE A 376 0.92 -5.19 -21.64
C ILE A 376 -0.21 -5.72 -20.73
N GLY A 377 -1.46 -5.49 -21.09
CA GLY A 377 -2.62 -5.87 -20.28
C GLY A 377 -3.87 -5.00 -20.44
N GLY A 378 -3.87 -4.02 -21.35
CA GLY A 378 -5.07 -3.26 -21.71
C GLY A 378 -6.03 -4.07 -22.59
N PRO A 379 -7.36 -3.86 -22.48
CA PRO A 379 -8.41 -4.63 -23.15
C PRO A 379 -8.50 -4.47 -24.69
N ASP A 380 -7.62 -3.70 -25.33
CA ASP A 380 -7.73 -3.34 -26.76
C ASP A 380 -6.92 -4.26 -27.71
N MET A 381 -6.68 -5.52 -27.35
CA MET A 381 -5.98 -6.51 -28.20
C MET A 381 -6.83 -7.77 -28.44
N ALA A 382 -8.13 -7.59 -28.60
CA ALA A 382 -9.04 -8.64 -29.06
C ALA A 382 -9.47 -8.34 -30.49
N GLU A 383 -8.67 -8.79 -31.46
CA GLU A 383 -9.18 -9.21 -32.78
C GLU A 383 -8.14 -10.08 -33.49
N GLU A 384 -8.65 -11.21 -33.98
CA GLU A 384 -8.12 -12.13 -35.00
C GLU A 384 -7.12 -13.25 -34.61
N GLU A 385 -7.67 -14.47 -34.74
CA GLU A 385 -7.05 -15.76 -35.09
C GLU A 385 -6.50 -16.70 -33.98
N GLY A 386 -7.28 -17.77 -33.73
CA GLY A 386 -6.76 -19.13 -33.92
C GLY A 386 -6.27 -19.91 -32.70
N VAL A 387 -7.19 -20.63 -32.05
CA VAL A 387 -7.02 -22.01 -31.51
C VAL A 387 -5.76 -22.33 -30.68
N SER A 388 -5.95 -22.45 -29.35
CA SER A 388 -5.54 -23.57 -28.47
C SER A 388 -5.00 -23.14 -27.09
N GLU A 389 -5.64 -23.71 -26.07
CA GLU A 389 -5.16 -24.08 -24.74
C GLU A 389 -4.17 -23.15 -23.98
N THR A 390 -4.76 -22.37 -23.06
CA THR A 390 -4.20 -21.82 -21.80
C THR A 390 -2.78 -21.23 -21.82
N PRO A 391 -2.63 -19.90 -21.67
CA PRO A 391 -1.41 -19.32 -21.14
C PRO A 391 -1.66 -18.65 -19.79
N SER A 392 -1.14 -19.31 -18.75
CA SER A 392 -0.69 -18.65 -17.51
C SER A 392 0.17 -17.43 -17.85
N SER A 393 -0.09 -16.29 -17.22
CA SER A 393 0.59 -15.00 -17.41
C SER A 393 2.04 -14.96 -16.89
N SER A 394 2.78 -16.06 -17.03
CA SER A 394 4.10 -16.28 -16.41
C SER A 394 5.21 -16.64 -17.41
N ASN A 395 5.04 -16.39 -18.72
CA ASN A 395 6.06 -16.71 -19.72
C ASN A 395 7.02 -15.53 -19.98
N VAL A 396 8.21 -15.58 -19.38
CA VAL A 396 9.32 -14.62 -19.57
C VAL A 396 9.72 -14.47 -21.06
N ALA A 397 9.57 -15.50 -21.89
CA ALA A 397 9.89 -15.43 -23.32
C ALA A 397 8.89 -14.57 -24.11
N GLN A 398 7.59 -14.64 -23.79
CA GLN A 398 6.58 -13.74 -24.36
C GLN A 398 6.86 -12.29 -23.97
N MET A 399 7.30 -12.06 -22.73
CA MET A 399 7.69 -10.73 -22.26
C MET A 399 8.89 -10.17 -23.05
N ARG A 400 9.92 -10.99 -23.34
CA ARG A 400 11.07 -10.57 -24.18
C ARG A 400 10.68 -10.26 -25.63
N SER A 401 9.79 -11.06 -26.22
CA SER A 401 9.26 -10.83 -27.57
C SER A 401 8.46 -9.53 -27.66
N ALA A 402 7.58 -9.29 -26.70
CA ALA A 402 6.78 -8.08 -26.63
C ALA A 402 7.64 -6.81 -26.45
N ILE A 403 8.71 -6.88 -25.63
CA ILE A 403 9.69 -5.79 -25.51
C ILE A 403 10.34 -5.50 -26.86
N SER A 404 10.80 -6.53 -27.59
CA SER A 404 11.45 -6.35 -28.91
C SER A 404 10.50 -5.75 -29.94
N TYR A 405 9.23 -6.18 -29.96
CA TYR A 405 8.20 -5.61 -30.83
C TYR A 405 7.88 -4.15 -30.49
N LEU A 406 7.73 -3.81 -29.21
CA LEU A 406 7.46 -2.43 -28.77
C LEU A 406 8.62 -1.48 -29.13
N MET A 407 9.86 -1.96 -29.06
CA MET A 407 11.04 -1.21 -29.52
C MET A 407 11.03 -0.95 -31.03
N ALA A 408 10.42 -1.84 -31.83
CA ALA A 408 10.31 -1.66 -33.28
C ALA A 408 9.15 -0.72 -33.69
N GLN A 409 8.08 -0.61 -32.89
CA GLN A 409 6.92 0.22 -33.20
C GLN A 409 7.04 1.69 -32.72
N THR A 410 7.93 1.97 -31.76
CA THR A 410 8.04 3.32 -31.15
C THR A 410 8.40 4.40 -32.16
N SER A 411 9.06 4.04 -33.26
CA SER A 411 9.39 4.94 -34.38
C SER A 411 8.20 5.27 -35.29
N LYS A 412 7.11 4.50 -35.28
CA LYS A 412 5.90 4.76 -36.09
C LYS A 412 4.85 5.63 -35.38
N TRP A 413 4.87 5.69 -34.05
CA TRP A 413 3.75 6.24 -33.26
C TRP A 413 3.81 7.75 -33.02
N GLN A 414 4.89 8.42 -33.42
CA GLN A 414 5.02 9.88 -33.31
C GLN A 414 4.24 10.66 -34.39
N ALA A 415 3.52 9.98 -35.29
CA ALA A 415 2.90 10.60 -36.47
C ALA A 415 1.36 10.75 -36.44
N GLU A 416 0.66 10.33 -35.38
CA GLU A 416 -0.83 10.41 -35.36
C GLU A 416 -1.39 11.63 -34.60
N PRO A 417 -2.34 12.37 -35.19
CA PRO A 417 -3.06 13.44 -34.51
C PRO A 417 -3.98 12.85 -33.43
N ARG A 418 -3.83 13.28 -32.18
CA ARG A 418 -4.69 12.85 -31.07
C ARG A 418 -6.05 13.56 -31.14
N ARG A 419 -7.15 12.79 -31.07
CA ARG A 419 -8.50 13.34 -30.92
C ARG A 419 -8.63 14.09 -29.58
N PRO A 420 -9.36 15.21 -29.51
CA PRO A 420 -9.64 15.88 -28.24
C PRO A 420 -10.41 14.94 -27.28
N VAL A 421 -10.04 14.98 -26.01
CA VAL A 421 -10.75 14.28 -24.93
C VAL A 421 -11.38 15.34 -24.05
N LEU A 422 -12.69 15.28 -23.86
CA LEU A 422 -13.41 16.15 -22.92
C LEU A 422 -13.41 15.50 -21.54
N PHE A 423 -12.95 16.23 -20.53
CA PHE A 423 -13.02 15.82 -19.13
C PHE A 423 -14.05 16.66 -18.40
N GLU A 424 -15.04 16.01 -17.78
CA GLU A 424 -16.09 16.64 -17.00
C GLU A 424 -16.07 16.12 -15.58
N ILE A 425 -16.16 16.99 -14.57
CA ILE A 425 -16.22 16.55 -13.17
C ILE A 425 -17.68 16.46 -12.74
N VAL A 426 -18.16 15.34 -12.26
CA VAL A 426 -19.56 15.15 -11.84
C VAL A 426 -19.62 14.64 -10.40
N ASN A 427 -20.42 15.27 -9.54
CA ASN A 427 -20.58 14.80 -8.15
C ASN A 427 -21.42 13.50 -8.11
N GLU A 428 -21.05 12.52 -7.27
CA GLU A 428 -21.79 11.25 -7.18
C GLU A 428 -23.26 11.47 -6.78
N GLY A 429 -24.17 11.26 -7.74
CA GLY A 429 -25.61 11.52 -7.64
C GLY A 429 -26.12 12.65 -8.55
N SER A 430 -25.23 13.40 -9.18
CA SER A 430 -25.52 14.37 -10.23
C SER A 430 -25.26 13.76 -11.61
N GLU A 431 -25.96 14.23 -12.64
CA GLU A 431 -25.59 14.05 -14.05
C GLU A 431 -24.96 15.31 -14.65
N LYS A 432 -24.99 16.44 -13.91
CA LYS A 432 -24.46 17.71 -14.39
C LYS A 432 -22.96 17.84 -14.10
N PRO A 433 -22.15 18.22 -15.11
CA PRO A 433 -20.77 18.65 -14.92
C PRO A 433 -20.67 19.83 -13.96
N LEU A 434 -19.63 19.81 -13.14
CA LEU A 434 -19.18 20.89 -12.29
C LEU A 434 -18.17 21.72 -13.09
N SER A 435 -18.36 23.04 -13.08
CA SER A 435 -17.29 23.94 -13.54
C SER A 435 -16.06 23.79 -12.64
N ALA A 436 -14.86 24.08 -13.16
CA ALA A 436 -13.64 24.09 -12.35
C ALA A 436 -13.78 24.98 -11.09
N SER A 437 -14.41 26.16 -11.23
CA SER A 437 -14.71 27.05 -10.11
C SER A 437 -15.66 26.44 -9.08
N THR A 438 -16.68 25.69 -9.54
CA THR A 438 -17.62 25.02 -8.63
C THR A 438 -16.91 23.89 -7.90
N PHE A 439 -16.11 23.08 -8.59
CA PHE A 439 -15.34 22.00 -7.98
C PHE A 439 -14.38 22.51 -6.91
N CYS A 440 -13.61 23.57 -7.19
CA CYS A 440 -12.70 24.19 -6.21
C CYS A 440 -13.41 24.82 -4.99
N SER A 441 -14.72 25.05 -5.07
CA SER A 441 -15.52 25.57 -3.95
C SER A 441 -16.20 24.48 -3.12
N LEU A 442 -16.09 23.21 -3.52
CA LEU A 442 -16.69 22.08 -2.82
C LEU A 442 -15.98 21.82 -1.49
N SER A 443 -16.72 21.27 -0.53
CA SER A 443 -16.08 20.67 0.64
C SER A 443 -15.23 19.46 0.23
N LEU A 444 -14.15 19.13 0.96
CA LEU A 444 -13.34 17.92 0.71
C LEU A 444 -14.22 16.65 0.60
N LYS A 445 -15.31 16.57 1.37
CA LYS A 445 -16.28 15.47 1.32
C LYS A 445 -16.99 15.38 -0.04
N GLU A 446 -17.31 16.51 -0.67
CA GLU A 446 -17.95 16.59 -1.98
C GLU A 446 -16.93 16.44 -3.12
N GLU A 447 -15.71 16.96 -2.96
CA GLU A 447 -14.60 16.71 -3.89
C GLU A 447 -14.32 15.20 -4.01
N LEU A 448 -14.22 14.51 -2.88
CA LEU A 448 -14.00 13.04 -2.83
C LEU A 448 -15.14 12.21 -3.42
N ARG A 449 -16.35 12.79 -3.52
CA ARG A 449 -17.52 12.17 -4.16
C ARG A 449 -17.60 12.46 -5.65
N SER A 450 -16.79 13.38 -6.15
CA SER A 450 -16.78 13.70 -7.57
C SER A 450 -16.07 12.61 -8.38
N LYS A 451 -16.58 12.38 -9.59
CA LYS A 451 -16.07 11.46 -10.60
C LYS A 451 -15.71 12.28 -11.82
N ILE A 452 -14.61 11.95 -12.49
CA ILE A 452 -14.29 12.57 -13.78
C ILE A 452 -14.94 11.69 -14.86
N LEU A 453 -15.83 12.24 -15.66
CA LEU A 453 -16.29 11.64 -16.90
C LEU A 453 -15.31 12.03 -18.01
N CYS A 454 -14.95 11.05 -18.83
CA CYS A 454 -14.08 11.20 -19.98
C CYS A 454 -14.90 10.88 -21.21
N THR A 455 -15.08 11.85 -22.10
CA THR A 455 -15.86 11.72 -23.32
C THR A 455 -14.94 11.98 -24.50
N LEU A 456 -14.78 10.99 -25.39
CA LEU A 456 -14.10 11.20 -26.66
C LEU A 456 -14.99 12.09 -27.53
N THR A 457 -14.50 13.26 -27.95
CA THR A 457 -15.23 14.05 -28.95
C THR A 457 -15.15 13.29 -30.28
N GLU A 458 -16.29 13.18 -30.97
CA GLU A 458 -16.42 12.49 -32.27
C GLU A 458 -15.33 12.88 -33.27
#